data_AF-A0A0Q0CPB0-F1
#
_entry.id   AF-A0A0Q0CPB0-F1
#
_cell.length_a   1.000
_cell.length_b   1.000
_cell.length_c   1.000
_cell.angle_alpha   90.00
_cell.angle_beta   90.00
_cell.angle_gamma   90.00
#
_symmetry.space_group_name_H-M   'P 1'
#
loop_
_entity.id
_entity.type
_entity.pdbx_description
1 polymer ?
#
loop_
_entity_poly.entity_id
_entity_poly.type
_entity_poly.pdbx_seq_one_letter_code
_entity_poly.pdbx_strand_id
1 'polypeptide(L)'
;MNLIKRFWWMGLLLVFSVPVLADNVDYQTIAAASQKPNDLSRQAMVMIMGQVAVDPFAPSQPTLIGSLFAIINGVLAVMAL
;
A
#
# COMPACT_ATOMS: atom_id res chain seq x y z
N MET A 1 -5.32 21.39 20.79
CA MET A 1 -4.55 20.15 21.07
C MET A 1 -3.11 20.55 21.39
N ASN A 2 -2.60 20.24 22.59
CA ASN A 2 -1.30 20.78 23.06
C ASN A 2 -0.11 20.23 22.26
N LEU A 3 0.90 21.08 21.99
CA LEU A 3 2.05 20.78 21.13
C LEU A 3 2.83 19.53 21.58
N ILE A 4 2.95 19.32 22.89
CA ILE A 4 3.56 18.13 23.52
C ILE A 4 2.84 16.82 23.17
N LYS A 5 1.51 16.82 23.12
CA LYS A 5 0.77 15.61 22.72
C LYS A 5 1.07 15.25 21.27
N ARG A 6 1.27 16.25 20.41
CA ARG A 6 1.56 16.06 18.98
C ARG A 6 2.91 15.36 18.76
N PHE A 7 3.94 15.76 19.50
CA PHE A 7 5.25 15.09 19.47
C PHE A 7 5.17 13.65 19.97
N TRP A 8 4.37 13.40 21.01
CA TRP A 8 4.17 12.05 21.55
C TRP A 8 3.54 11.10 20.51
N TRP A 9 2.51 11.55 19.79
CA TRP A 9 1.88 10.77 18.72
C TRP A 9 2.81 10.56 17.52
N MET A 10 3.65 11.56 17.19
CA MET A 10 4.65 11.43 16.13
C MET A 10 5.72 10.39 16.49
N GLY A 11 6.20 10.38 17.72
CA GLY A 11 7.15 9.36 18.21
C GLY A 11 6.55 7.96 18.18
N LEU A 12 5.29 7.82 18.61
CA LEU A 12 4.60 6.54 18.57
C LEU A 12 4.42 6.02 17.13
N LEU A 13 4.02 6.90 16.20
CA LEU A 13 3.92 6.54 14.78
C LEU A 13 5.26 6.10 14.18
N LEU A 14 6.37 6.74 14.54
CA LEU A 14 7.70 6.37 14.04
C LEU A 14 8.14 4.99 14.52
N VAL A 15 7.84 4.63 15.78
CA VAL A 15 8.16 3.29 16.32
C VAL A 15 7.36 2.19 15.62
N PHE A 16 6.08 2.42 15.34
CA PHE A 16 5.25 1.47 14.60
C PHE A 16 5.51 1.46 13.08
N SER A 17 6.21 2.46 12.54
CA SER A 17 6.55 2.56 11.13
C SER A 17 7.91 1.96 10.78
N VAL A 18 8.62 1.34 11.74
CA VAL A 18 9.88 0.64 11.43
C VAL A 18 9.54 -0.57 10.54
N PRO A 19 10.10 -0.65 9.32
CA PRO A 19 9.85 -1.79 8.47
C PRO A 19 10.37 -3.05 9.17
N VAL A 20 9.49 -4.03 9.36
CA VAL A 20 9.90 -5.39 9.77
C VAL A 20 10.75 -5.92 8.63
N LEU A 21 12.07 -5.88 8.83
CA LEU A 21 13.03 -6.44 7.89
C LEU A 21 12.81 -7.96 7.88
N ALA A 22 12.30 -8.47 6.77
CA ALA A 22 12.07 -9.88 6.58
C ALA A 22 13.42 -10.57 6.31
N ASP A 23 14.16 -10.86 7.39
CA ASP A 23 15.53 -11.42 7.42
C ASP A 23 15.72 -12.70 6.58
N ASN A 24 14.63 -13.37 6.19
CA ASN A 24 14.63 -14.62 5.40
C ASN A 24 13.87 -14.53 4.07
N VAL A 25 13.42 -13.33 3.66
CA VAL A 25 12.69 -13.15 2.41
C VAL A 25 13.59 -12.47 1.39
N ASP A 26 14.36 -13.29 0.68
CA ASP A 26 15.23 -12.83 -0.40
C ASP A 26 14.45 -12.61 -1.71
N TYR A 27 15.01 -11.80 -2.61
CA TYR A 27 14.42 -11.43 -3.89
C TYR A 27 14.00 -12.65 -4.73
N GLN A 28 14.78 -13.73 -4.68
CA GLN A 28 14.49 -14.97 -5.41
C GLN A 28 13.23 -15.67 -4.88
N THR A 29 12.97 -15.63 -3.57
CA THR A 29 11.76 -16.19 -2.96
C THR A 29 10.52 -15.40 -3.37
N ILE A 30 10.62 -14.06 -3.41
CA ILE A 30 9.54 -13.17 -3.87
C ILE A 30 9.29 -13.39 -5.37
N ALA A 31 10.34 -13.44 -6.18
CA ALA A 31 10.25 -13.67 -7.62
C ALA A 31 9.61 -15.03 -7.93
N ALA A 32 10.02 -16.10 -7.24
CA ALA A 32 9.45 -17.43 -7.43
C ALA A 32 7.95 -17.51 -7.03
N ALA A 33 7.54 -16.85 -5.95
CA ALA A 33 6.13 -16.75 -5.57
C ALA A 33 5.32 -15.91 -6.59
N SER A 34 5.92 -14.83 -7.11
CA SER A 34 5.26 -13.95 -8.09
C SER A 34 5.03 -14.60 -9.46
N GLN A 35 5.76 -15.68 -9.79
CA GLN A 35 5.62 -16.40 -11.05
C GLN A 35 4.46 -17.39 -11.10
N LYS A 36 3.77 -17.66 -9.98
CA LYS A 36 2.60 -18.54 -9.96
C LYS A 36 1.31 -17.73 -10.18
N PRO A 37 0.66 -17.81 -11.35
CA PRO A 37 -0.55 -17.02 -11.65
C PRO A 37 -1.76 -17.40 -10.79
N ASN A 38 -1.75 -18.59 -10.19
CA ASN A 38 -2.76 -19.07 -9.25
C ASN A 38 -2.45 -18.71 -7.79
N ASP A 39 -1.32 -18.06 -7.52
CA ASP A 39 -1.01 -17.63 -6.16
C ASP A 39 -1.87 -16.42 -5.80
N LEU A 40 -2.54 -16.54 -4.66
CA LEU A 40 -3.37 -15.49 -4.06
C LEU A 40 -2.63 -14.16 -3.92
N SER A 41 -1.32 -14.19 -3.70
CA SER A 41 -0.47 -12.99 -3.60
C SER A 41 -0.40 -12.22 -4.93
N ARG A 42 -0.31 -12.90 -6.07
CA ARG A 42 -0.33 -12.25 -7.39
C ARG A 42 -1.72 -11.77 -7.76
N GLN A 43 -2.75 -12.53 -7.43
CA GLN A 43 -4.15 -12.09 -7.64
C GLN A 43 -4.46 -10.86 -6.79
N ALA A 44 -4.03 -10.83 -5.52
CA ALA A 44 -4.15 -9.67 -4.66
C ALA A 44 -3.34 -8.48 -5.22
N MET A 45 -2.12 -8.69 -5.71
CA MET A 45 -1.32 -7.63 -6.32
C MET A 45 -1.99 -7.04 -7.56
N VAL A 46 -2.49 -7.87 -8.47
CA VAL A 46 -3.23 -7.42 -9.66
C VAL A 46 -4.56 -6.75 -9.29
N MET A 47 -5.23 -7.21 -8.24
CA MET A 47 -6.45 -6.57 -7.74
C MET A 47 -6.15 -5.18 -7.16
N ILE A 48 -5.09 -5.05 -6.38
CA ILE A 48 -4.75 -3.79 -5.70
C ILE A 48 -4.14 -2.77 -6.68
N MET A 49 -3.20 -3.22 -7.51
CA MET A 49 -2.39 -2.38 -8.39
C MET A 49 -2.92 -2.32 -9.83
N GLY A 50 -3.89 -3.17 -10.19
CA GLY A 50 -4.46 -3.21 -11.54
C GLY A 50 -3.48 -3.77 -12.58
N GLN A 51 -3.66 -3.35 -13.83
CA GLN A 51 -2.92 -3.86 -14.99
C GLN A 51 -1.41 -3.60 -14.93
N VAL A 52 -0.94 -2.62 -14.16
CA VAL A 52 0.50 -2.33 -14.01
C VAL A 52 1.28 -3.49 -13.39
N ALA A 53 0.60 -4.37 -12.62
CA ALA A 53 1.20 -5.57 -12.05
C ALA A 53 1.38 -6.71 -13.07
N VAL A 54 0.77 -6.57 -14.26
CA VAL A 54 0.84 -7.55 -15.36
C VAL A 54 1.67 -7.01 -16.52
N ASP A 55 1.40 -5.78 -16.93
CA ASP A 55 2.13 -5.06 -17.97
C ASP A 55 2.38 -3.62 -17.49
N PRO A 56 3.63 -3.26 -17.18
CA PRO A 56 3.96 -1.93 -16.67
C PRO A 56 3.74 -0.80 -17.69
N PHE A 57 3.57 -1.12 -18.98
CA PHE A 57 3.30 -0.15 -20.04
C PHE A 57 1.83 -0.10 -20.44
N ALA A 58 0.97 -0.92 -19.83
CA ALA A 58 -0.46 -0.89 -20.10
C ALA A 58 -1.05 0.48 -19.70
N PRO A 59 -2.03 1.00 -20.48
CA PRO A 59 -2.69 2.25 -20.14
C PRO A 59 -3.28 2.18 -18.74
N SER A 60 -2.98 3.20 -17.93
CA SER A 60 -3.31 3.25 -16.51
C SER A 60 -4.81 3.37 -16.31
N GLN A 61 -5.43 2.27 -15.86
CA GLN A 61 -6.80 2.25 -15.36
C GLN A 61 -6.83 2.57 -13.85
N PRO A 62 -7.93 3.13 -13.33
CA PRO A 62 -8.09 3.37 -11.89
C PRO A 62 -7.83 2.08 -11.10
N THR A 63 -6.85 2.12 -10.20
CA THR A 63 -6.50 1.00 -9.33
C THR A 63 -7.39 1.00 -8.09
N LEU A 64 -7.51 -0.14 -7.41
CA LEU A 64 -8.25 -0.21 -6.14
C LEU A 64 -7.64 0.72 -5.09
N ILE A 65 -6.31 0.80 -4.99
CA ILE A 65 -5.66 1.70 -4.04
C ILE A 65 -5.94 3.17 -4.39
N GLY A 66 -5.95 3.51 -5.69
CA GLY A 66 -6.22 4.86 -6.17
C GLY A 66 -7.67 5.29 -5.94
N SER A 67 -8.63 4.39 -6.14
CA SER A 67 -10.04 4.67 -5.88
C SER A 67 -10.32 4.81 -4.37
N LEU A 68 -9.72 3.97 -3.53
CA LEU A 68 -9.82 4.10 -2.07
C LEU A 68 -9.21 5.41 -1.58
N PHE A 69 -8.05 5.80 -2.09
CA PHE A 69 -7.44 7.09 -1.77
C PHE A 69 -8.38 8.24 -2.15
N ALA A 70 -8.94 8.23 -3.36
CA ALA A 70 -9.87 9.27 -3.80
C ALA A 70 -11.13 9.35 -2.92
N ILE A 71 -11.72 8.21 -2.55
CA ILE A 71 -12.92 8.16 -1.69
C ILE A 71 -12.60 8.70 -0.29
N ILE A 72 -11.53 8.21 0.34
CA ILE A 72 -11.16 8.63 1.70
C ILE A 72 -10.87 10.12 1.74
N ASN A 73 -10.08 10.62 0.78
CA ASN A 73 -9.79 12.05 0.73
C ASN A 73 -11.02 12.90 0.36
N GLY A 74 -11.92 12.38 -0.48
CA GLY A 74 -13.19 13.03 -0.77
C GLY A 74 -14.07 13.19 0.48
N VAL A 75 -14.18 12.15 1.31
CA VAL A 75 -14.90 12.22 2.59
C VAL A 75 -14.23 13.21 3.55
N LEU A 76 -12.90 13.16 3.68
CA LEU A 76 -12.16 14.09 4.54
C LEU A 76 -12.33 15.55 4.09
N ALA A 77 -12.36 15.81 2.78
CA ALA A 77 -12.59 17.15 2.23
C ALA A 77 -13.99 17.68 2.57
N VAL A 78 -15.03 16.83 2.53
CA VAL A 78 -16.39 17.21 2.95
C VAL A 78 -16.46 17.48 4.44
N MET A 79 -15.79 16.67 5.28
CA MET A 79 -15.78 16.84 6.74
C MET A 79 -14.98 18.08 7.20
N ALA A 80 -14.09 18.59 6.35
CA ALA A 80 -13.28 19.78 6.64
C ALA A 80 -13.98 21.11 6.29
N LEU A 81 -15.11 21.06 5.57
CA LEU A 81 -16.00 22.20 5.28
C LEU A 81 -16.99 22.43 6.44
#